data_AF-A0A380NZN2-F1
#
_entry.id   AF-A0A380NZN2-F1
#
_cell.length_a   1.000
_cell.length_b   1.000
_cell.length_c   1.000
_cell.angle_alpha   90.00
_cell.angle_beta   90.00
_cell.angle_gamma   90.00
#
_symmetry.space_group_name_H-M   'P 1'
#
loop_
_entity.id
_entity.type
_entity.pdbx_description
1 polymer ?
#
loop_
_entity_poly.entity_id
_entity_poly.type
_entity_poly.pdbx_seq_one_letter_code
_entity_poly.pdbx_strand_id
1 'polypeptide(L)'
;MEQWQTSREVVAQTVARQSLSDVGVVKAMACLPAETQLFIANSMAIRDYDNYWQPQHAVTAWANRGANGIDGTVATATGMALGHANNWLAIGDLALFHDMNGLMLAKQAQVNLNVLVINNDGGGIFSFLPQAQAQDYFETLFGTPQALSVEKIAALYDAPYTQSLT
;
A
#
# COMPACT_ATOMS: atom_id res chain seq x y z
N MET A 1 -23.61 3.20 -2.64
CA MET A 1 -22.15 3.36 -2.45
C MET A 1 -21.46 3.01 -3.75
N GLU A 2 -20.46 3.79 -4.14
CA GLU A 2 -19.65 3.50 -5.32
C GLU A 2 -18.79 2.23 -5.09
N GLN A 3 -18.40 1.54 -6.16
CA GLN A 3 -17.73 0.23 -6.08
C GLN A 3 -16.46 0.26 -5.20
N TRP A 4 -15.70 1.36 -5.22
CA TRP A 4 -14.51 1.55 -4.39
C TRP A 4 -14.79 1.72 -2.90
N GLN A 5 -15.96 2.25 -2.52
CA GLN A 5 -16.37 2.40 -1.12
C GLN A 5 -16.77 1.05 -0.55
N THR A 6 -17.57 0.30 -1.31
CA THR A 6 -17.99 -1.05 -0.95
C THR A 6 -16.78 -1.97 -0.82
N SER A 7 -15.85 -1.94 -1.78
CA SER A 7 -14.63 -2.75 -1.70
C SER A 7 -13.77 -2.39 -0.48
N ARG A 8 -13.66 -1.10 -0.16
CA ARG A 8 -12.95 -0.61 1.03
C ARG A 8 -13.54 -1.16 2.33
N GLU A 9 -14.86 -1.13 2.46
CA GLU A 9 -15.55 -1.66 3.64
C GLU A 9 -15.35 -3.17 3.79
N VAL A 10 -15.48 -3.93 2.70
CA VAL A 10 -15.27 -5.39 2.71
C VAL A 10 -13.84 -5.74 3.10
N VAL A 11 -12.84 -5.07 2.51
CA VAL A 11 -11.43 -5.27 2.85
C VAL A 11 -11.17 -4.92 4.32
N ALA A 12 -11.65 -3.76 4.79
CA ALA A 12 -11.47 -3.34 6.18
C ALA A 12 -12.06 -4.36 7.18
N GLN A 13 -13.27 -4.87 6.91
CA GLN A 13 -13.90 -5.91 7.71
C GLN A 13 -13.12 -7.24 7.67
N THR A 14 -12.55 -7.58 6.51
CA THR A 14 -11.79 -8.82 6.32
C THR A 14 -10.44 -8.76 7.03
N VAL A 15 -9.78 -7.60 7.03
CA VAL A 15 -8.56 -7.35 7.81
C VAL A 15 -8.85 -7.44 9.30
N ALA A 16 -9.92 -6.80 9.78
CA ALA A 16 -10.30 -6.80 11.20
C ALA A 16 -10.64 -8.20 11.77
N ARG A 17 -10.88 -9.20 10.91
CA ARG A 17 -11.16 -10.60 11.30
C ARG A 17 -9.93 -11.50 11.27
N GLN A 18 -8.79 -11.00 10.82
CA GLN A 18 -7.54 -11.76 10.70
C GLN A 18 -6.50 -11.28 11.71
N SER A 19 -5.51 -12.11 12.00
CA SER A 19 -4.32 -11.67 12.75
C SER A 19 -3.57 -10.62 11.93
N LEU A 20 -3.39 -9.42 12.50
CA LEU A 20 -2.75 -8.31 11.81
C LEU A 20 -1.28 -8.64 11.55
N SER A 21 -0.96 -8.87 10.28
CA SER A 21 0.38 -9.16 9.77
C SER A 21 0.40 -8.76 8.30
N ASP A 22 1.58 -8.46 7.76
CA ASP A 22 1.75 -8.08 6.35
C ASP A 22 1.12 -9.14 5.43
N VAL A 23 1.35 -10.42 5.72
CA VAL A 23 0.74 -11.55 4.99
C VAL A 23 -0.77 -11.64 5.18
N GLY A 24 -1.29 -11.41 6.39
CA GLY A 24 -2.73 -11.40 6.67
C GLY A 24 -3.46 -10.31 5.89
N VAL A 25 -2.84 -9.14 5.77
CA VAL A 25 -3.34 -8.03 4.94
C VAL A 25 -3.37 -8.42 3.47
N VAL A 26 -2.32 -9.04 2.93
CA VAL A 26 -2.30 -9.54 1.54
C VAL A 26 -3.41 -10.58 1.31
N LYS A 27 -3.61 -11.51 2.25
CA LYS A 27 -4.70 -12.50 2.15
C LYS A 27 -6.08 -11.85 2.19
N ALA A 28 -6.27 -10.81 3.01
CA ALA A 28 -7.53 -10.05 3.03
C ALA A 28 -7.85 -9.44 1.66
N MET A 29 -6.83 -9.02 0.91
CA MET A 29 -6.97 -8.44 -0.42
C MET A 29 -7.40 -9.45 -1.50
N ALA A 30 -7.54 -10.74 -1.17
CA ALA A 30 -8.11 -11.74 -2.08
C ALA A 30 -9.60 -11.47 -2.42
N CYS A 31 -10.32 -10.76 -1.56
CA CYS A 31 -11.75 -10.47 -1.73
C CYS A 31 -12.05 -9.25 -2.64
N LEU A 32 -11.03 -8.64 -3.25
CA LEU A 32 -11.23 -7.54 -4.18
C LEU A 32 -12.18 -7.95 -5.32
N PRO A 33 -13.16 -7.10 -5.68
CA PRO A 33 -14.12 -7.43 -6.72
C PRO A 33 -13.47 -7.52 -8.10
N ALA A 34 -14.17 -8.12 -9.06
CA ALA A 34 -13.73 -8.15 -10.45
C ALA A 34 -13.48 -6.73 -11.01
N GLU A 35 -12.58 -6.64 -11.99
CA GLU A 35 -12.22 -5.40 -12.71
C GLU A 35 -11.51 -4.34 -11.85
N THR A 36 -11.11 -4.71 -10.63
CA THR A 36 -10.27 -3.86 -9.78
C THR A 36 -8.90 -3.64 -10.42
N GLN A 37 -8.42 -2.40 -10.38
CA GLN A 37 -7.03 -2.07 -10.64
C GLN A 37 -6.26 -2.07 -9.32
N LEU A 38 -5.24 -2.91 -9.22
CA LEU A 38 -4.38 -3.01 -8.04
C LEU A 38 -2.94 -2.64 -8.41
N PHE A 39 -2.47 -1.50 -7.93
CA PHE A 39 -1.07 -1.13 -7.99
C PHE A 39 -0.35 -1.68 -6.76
N ILE A 40 0.72 -2.44 -6.97
CA ILE A 40 1.49 -3.07 -5.89
C ILE A 40 2.88 -2.44 -5.87
N ALA A 41 3.21 -1.78 -4.76
CA ALA A 41 4.51 -1.15 -4.58
C ALA A 41 5.64 -2.18 -4.45
N ASN A 42 6.87 -1.70 -4.65
CA ASN A 42 8.09 -2.50 -4.51
C ASN A 42 8.36 -2.91 -3.04
N SER A 43 9.54 -3.47 -2.77
CA SER A 43 9.94 -3.99 -1.44
C SER A 43 9.12 -5.21 -1.01
N MET A 44 8.69 -5.31 0.25
CA MET A 44 7.96 -6.48 0.77
C MET A 44 6.57 -6.63 0.15
N ALA A 45 5.84 -5.53 -0.14
CA ALA A 45 4.49 -5.60 -0.70
C ALA A 45 4.40 -6.50 -1.94
N ILE A 46 5.17 -6.23 -3.01
CA ILE A 46 5.15 -7.08 -4.22
C ILE A 46 5.56 -8.54 -3.93
N ARG A 47 6.47 -8.78 -2.99
CA ARG A 47 6.93 -10.14 -2.64
C ARG A 47 5.87 -10.92 -1.88
N ASP A 48 5.17 -10.26 -0.96
CA ASP A 48 4.10 -10.89 -0.20
C ASP A 48 2.90 -11.19 -1.10
N TYR A 49 2.59 -10.28 -2.03
CA TYR A 49 1.58 -10.53 -3.05
C TYR A 49 1.96 -11.70 -3.96
N ASP A 50 3.20 -11.75 -4.46
CA ASP A 50 3.69 -12.84 -5.32
C ASP A 50 3.65 -14.20 -4.60
N ASN A 51 4.02 -14.24 -3.30
CA ASN A 51 4.07 -15.48 -2.53
C ASN A 51 2.71 -15.96 -2.00
N TYR A 52 1.80 -15.04 -1.66
CA TYR A 52 0.63 -15.38 -0.82
C TYR A 52 -0.71 -14.92 -1.36
N TRP A 53 -0.76 -14.02 -2.34
CA TRP A 53 -2.04 -13.49 -2.83
C TRP A 53 -2.72 -14.48 -3.77
N GLN A 54 -3.98 -14.79 -3.47
CA GLN A 54 -4.82 -15.68 -4.28
C GLN A 54 -6.16 -14.97 -4.54
N PRO A 55 -6.27 -14.14 -5.60
CA PRO A 55 -7.47 -13.35 -5.84
C PRO A 55 -8.68 -14.24 -6.18
N GLN A 56 -9.84 -13.93 -5.59
CA GLN A 56 -11.10 -14.65 -5.83
C GLN A 56 -11.76 -14.26 -7.17
N HIS A 57 -11.37 -13.11 -7.71
CA HIS A 57 -11.89 -12.53 -8.93
C HIS A 57 -10.76 -12.04 -9.84
N ALA A 58 -11.05 -11.78 -11.11
CA ALA A 58 -10.08 -11.20 -12.03
C ALA A 58 -9.77 -9.75 -11.64
N VAL A 59 -8.54 -9.53 -11.16
CA VAL A 59 -7.98 -8.23 -10.77
C VAL A 59 -6.79 -7.94 -11.69
N THR A 60 -6.69 -6.71 -12.20
CA THR A 60 -5.53 -6.27 -12.99
C THR A 60 -4.47 -5.73 -12.05
N ALA A 61 -3.31 -6.41 -11.98
CA ALA A 61 -2.19 -6.00 -11.13
C ALA A 61 -1.16 -5.18 -11.93
N TRP A 62 -0.69 -4.10 -11.33
CA TRP A 62 0.32 -3.18 -11.88
C TRP A 62 1.48 -3.01 -10.90
N ALA A 63 2.69 -2.81 -11.40
CA ALA A 63 3.85 -2.50 -10.58
C ALA A 63 5.00 -1.89 -11.39
N ASN A 64 5.76 -0.98 -10.77
CA ASN A 64 6.99 -0.42 -11.35
C ASN A 64 8.18 -1.38 -11.15
N ARG A 65 8.27 -2.42 -12.00
CA ARG A 65 9.26 -3.51 -11.87
C ARG A 65 10.51 -3.40 -12.75
N GLY A 66 10.66 -2.30 -13.49
CA GLY A 66 11.85 -2.04 -14.30
C GLY A 66 13.09 -1.81 -13.43
N ALA A 67 13.12 -0.67 -12.73
CA ALA A 67 14.22 -0.31 -11.82
C ALA A 67 13.94 -0.61 -10.34
N ASN A 68 12.69 -0.96 -9.99
CA ASN A 68 12.25 -1.31 -8.63
C ASN A 68 12.38 -0.19 -7.57
N GLY A 69 12.38 1.08 -8.00
CA GLY A 69 12.42 2.24 -7.09
C GLY A 69 11.13 2.45 -6.31
N ILE A 70 11.20 3.21 -5.21
CA ILE A 70 10.02 3.63 -4.42
C ILE A 70 9.48 4.98 -4.89
N ASP A 71 10.27 5.72 -5.67
CA ASP A 71 9.95 7.02 -6.24
C ASP A 71 8.73 6.97 -7.17
N GLY A 72 7.85 7.97 -7.08
CA GLY A 72 6.72 8.14 -7.99
C GLY A 72 5.66 7.03 -7.90
N THR A 73 5.67 6.20 -6.85
CA THR A 73 4.74 5.08 -6.68
C THR A 73 3.29 5.56 -6.58
N VAL A 74 3.03 6.57 -5.74
CA VAL A 74 1.69 7.14 -5.55
C VAL A 74 1.24 7.88 -6.80
N ALA A 75 2.13 8.65 -7.43
CA ALA A 75 1.84 9.34 -8.68
C ALA A 75 1.49 8.37 -9.81
N THR A 76 2.24 7.28 -9.95
CA THR A 76 1.97 6.23 -10.97
C THR A 76 0.64 5.53 -10.71
N ALA A 77 0.35 5.16 -9.45
CA ALA A 77 -0.91 4.53 -9.07
C ALA A 77 -2.11 5.46 -9.32
N THR A 78 -1.94 6.76 -9.10
CA THR A 78 -2.97 7.76 -9.43
C THR A 78 -3.23 7.81 -10.94
N GLY A 79 -2.19 7.78 -11.76
CA GLY A 79 -2.31 7.72 -13.22
C GLY A 79 -3.02 6.46 -13.71
N MET A 80 -2.70 5.30 -13.13
CA MET A 80 -3.40 4.03 -13.38
C MET A 80 -4.89 4.11 -13.04
N ALA A 81 -5.25 4.82 -11.97
CA ALA A 81 -6.63 4.88 -11.49
C ALA A 81 -7.54 5.79 -12.35
N LEU A 82 -6.98 6.58 -13.27
CA LEU A 82 -7.76 7.44 -14.17
C LEU A 82 -8.68 6.60 -15.07
N GLY A 83 -9.99 6.87 -15.02
CA GLY A 83 -10.97 6.19 -15.87
C GLY A 83 -11.45 4.82 -15.36
N HIS A 84 -11.00 4.41 -14.17
CA HIS A 84 -11.37 3.13 -13.57
C HIS A 84 -12.22 3.31 -12.29
N ALA A 85 -13.21 2.44 -12.10
CA ALA A 85 -14.21 2.59 -11.03
C ALA A 85 -13.75 2.08 -9.64
N ASN A 86 -12.79 1.15 -9.59
CA ASN A 86 -12.28 0.60 -8.34
C ASN A 86 -10.75 0.43 -8.40
N ASN A 87 -10.04 1.24 -7.62
CA ASN A 87 -8.59 1.35 -7.67
C ASN A 87 -7.98 1.20 -6.27
N TRP A 88 -6.91 0.42 -6.19
CA TRP A 88 -6.18 0.15 -4.96
C TRP A 88 -4.69 0.35 -5.17
N LEU A 89 -4.02 0.93 -4.19
CA LEU A 89 -2.58 0.97 -4.04
C LEU A 89 -2.20 0.23 -2.76
N ALA A 90 -1.42 -0.85 -2.86
CA ALA A 90 -0.79 -1.50 -1.72
C ALA A 90 0.66 -1.02 -1.61
N ILE A 91 1.00 -0.36 -0.50
CA ILE A 91 2.29 0.35 -0.34
C ILE A 91 2.83 0.23 1.10
N GLY A 92 4.15 0.20 1.25
CA GLY A 92 4.81 0.34 2.55
C GLY A 92 4.90 1.80 3.00
N ASP A 93 5.08 2.05 4.29
CA ASP A 93 5.16 3.39 4.88
C ASP A 93 6.29 4.25 4.29
N LEU A 94 7.53 3.74 4.18
CA LEU A 94 8.63 4.49 3.57
C LEU A 94 8.36 4.92 2.13
N ALA A 95 7.77 4.03 1.32
CA ALA A 95 7.44 4.34 -0.06
C ALA A 95 6.32 5.38 -0.16
N LEU A 96 5.34 5.32 0.75
CA LEU A 96 4.33 6.37 0.87
C LEU A 96 4.99 7.71 1.24
N PHE A 97 5.83 7.74 2.28
CA PHE A 97 6.46 8.98 2.73
C PHE A 97 7.35 9.60 1.65
N HIS A 98 8.03 8.76 0.87
CA HIS A 98 8.85 9.18 -0.26
C HIS A 98 8.05 9.90 -1.36
N ASP A 99 6.79 9.54 -1.58
CA ASP A 99 5.95 10.07 -2.67
C ASP A 99 4.60 10.62 -2.20
N MET A 100 4.47 11.02 -0.93
CA MET A 100 3.18 11.43 -0.34
C MET A 100 2.59 12.68 -1.00
N ASN A 101 3.43 13.53 -1.62
CA ASN A 101 2.97 14.66 -2.43
C ASN A 101 2.21 14.22 -3.69
N GLY A 102 2.41 12.98 -4.15
CA GLY A 102 1.63 12.37 -5.22
C GLY A 102 0.13 12.27 -4.89
N LEU A 103 -0.26 12.24 -3.61
CA LEU A 103 -1.68 12.27 -3.20
C LEU A 103 -2.39 13.56 -3.64
N MET A 104 -1.66 14.65 -3.84
CA MET A 104 -2.21 15.90 -4.41
C MET A 104 -2.80 15.65 -5.81
N LEU A 105 -2.17 14.78 -6.62
CA LEU A 105 -2.66 14.46 -7.96
C LEU A 105 -4.01 13.77 -7.90
N ALA A 106 -4.18 12.81 -6.98
CA ALA A 106 -5.45 12.11 -6.80
C ALA A 106 -6.57 13.08 -6.38
N LYS A 107 -6.25 14.01 -5.48
CA LYS A 107 -7.18 15.07 -5.04
C LYS A 107 -7.59 15.99 -6.19
N GLN A 108 -6.61 16.50 -6.95
CA GLN A 108 -6.86 17.43 -8.06
C GLN A 108 -7.63 16.78 -9.21
N ALA A 109 -7.30 15.53 -9.52
CA ALA A 109 -7.96 14.77 -10.57
C ALA A 109 -9.28 14.11 -10.12
N GLN A 110 -9.68 14.27 -8.85
CA GLN A 110 -10.86 13.65 -8.24
C GLN A 110 -10.92 12.13 -8.47
N VAL A 111 -9.77 11.48 -8.34
CA VAL A 111 -9.61 10.04 -8.57
C VAL A 111 -9.91 9.29 -7.28
N ASN A 112 -10.80 8.31 -7.38
CA ASN A 112 -11.09 7.38 -6.29
C ASN A 112 -9.98 6.32 -6.21
N LEU A 113 -9.00 6.53 -5.32
CA LEU A 113 -7.90 5.61 -5.05
C LEU A 113 -7.89 5.20 -3.57
N ASN A 114 -8.13 3.92 -3.29
CA ASN A 114 -7.92 3.35 -1.96
C ASN A 114 -6.42 3.10 -1.75
N VAL A 115 -5.82 3.65 -0.69
CA VAL A 115 -4.41 3.43 -0.36
C VAL A 115 -4.32 2.56 0.89
N LEU A 116 -3.86 1.32 0.70
CA LEU A 116 -3.56 0.37 1.76
C LEU A 116 -2.09 0.51 2.16
N VAL A 117 -1.86 1.05 3.35
CA VAL A 117 -0.51 1.30 3.88
C VAL A 117 -0.14 0.20 4.87
N ILE A 118 0.86 -0.60 4.53
CA ILE A 118 1.50 -1.55 5.44
C ILE A 118 2.59 -0.77 6.16
N ASN A 119 2.29 -0.31 7.37
CA ASN A 119 3.22 0.49 8.16
C ASN A 119 3.94 -0.39 9.18
N ASN A 120 5.18 -0.77 8.86
CA ASN A 120 6.05 -1.54 9.75
C ASN A 120 7.24 -0.70 10.28
N ASP A 121 7.09 0.64 10.24
CA ASP A 121 8.03 1.65 10.72
C ASP A 121 9.42 1.56 10.09
N GLY A 122 9.48 1.31 8.77
CA GLY A 122 10.74 1.33 8.06
C GLY A 122 10.89 0.41 6.85
N GLY A 123 12.14 0.20 6.45
CA GLY A 123 12.54 -0.63 5.32
C GLY A 123 12.51 -2.11 5.67
N GLY A 124 11.35 -2.67 5.99
CA GLY A 124 11.21 -4.04 6.50
C GLY A 124 11.87 -5.15 5.66
N ILE A 125 12.10 -4.92 4.36
CA ILE A 125 12.85 -5.85 3.49
C ILE A 125 14.29 -6.09 3.98
N PHE A 126 14.96 -5.09 4.54
CA PHE A 126 16.36 -5.22 4.92
C PHE A 126 16.58 -6.20 6.07
N SER A 127 15.54 -6.48 6.85
CA SER A 127 15.52 -7.53 7.87
C SER A 127 15.66 -8.95 7.28
N PHE A 128 15.37 -9.11 5.99
CA PHE A 128 15.52 -10.37 5.24
C PHE A 128 16.83 -10.45 4.43
N LEU A 129 17.67 -9.41 4.48
CA LEU A 129 18.91 -9.31 3.71
C LEU A 129 20.13 -9.35 4.64
N PRO A 130 21.35 -9.61 4.11
CA PRO A 130 22.58 -9.66 4.93
C PRO A 130 22.85 -8.41 5.76
N GLN A 131 22.32 -7.25 5.34
CA GLN A 131 22.38 -5.98 6.06
C GLN A 131 21.83 -6.08 7.49
N ALA A 132 20.89 -6.99 7.76
CA ALA A 132 20.38 -7.25 9.11
C ALA A 132 21.47 -7.61 10.13
N GLN A 133 22.65 -8.07 9.67
CA GLN A 133 23.80 -8.39 10.54
C GLN A 133 24.57 -7.13 10.99
N ALA A 134 24.36 -5.99 10.34
CA ALA A 134 25.04 -4.75 10.63
C ALA A 134 24.35 -3.93 11.74
N GLN A 135 24.21 -4.55 12.92
CA GLN A 135 23.38 -4.06 14.02
C GLN A 135 23.65 -2.60 14.41
N ASP A 136 24.93 -2.19 14.42
CA ASP A 136 25.35 -0.84 14.88
C ASP A 136 24.75 0.31 14.06
N TYR A 137 24.41 0.08 12.80
CA TYR A 137 23.89 1.11 11.89
C TYR A 137 22.67 0.67 11.11
N PHE A 138 22.08 -0.50 11.45
CA PHE A 138 20.96 -1.06 10.72
C PHE A 138 19.76 -0.12 10.69
N GLU A 139 19.31 0.34 11.85
CA GLU A 139 18.14 1.22 11.95
C GLU A 139 18.39 2.57 11.30
N THR A 140 19.60 3.12 11.41
CA THR A 140 19.89 4.45 10.85
C THR A 140 19.96 4.43 9.32
N LEU A 141 20.48 3.36 8.71
CA LEU A 141 20.76 3.30 7.27
C LEU A 141 19.75 2.48 6.47
N PHE A 142 19.10 1.49 7.08
CA PHE A 142 18.25 0.51 6.40
C PHE A 142 16.83 0.51 6.94
N GLY A 143 16.65 0.39 8.26
CA GLY A 143 15.34 0.50 8.91
C GLY A 143 14.70 1.86 8.64
N THR A 144 15.45 2.93 8.88
CA THR A 144 15.11 4.32 8.57
C THR A 144 13.71 4.73 9.08
N PRO A 145 13.32 4.44 10.34
CA PRO A 145 12.01 4.80 10.87
C PRO A 145 11.80 6.32 10.78
N GLN A 146 10.67 6.75 10.21
CA GLN A 146 10.40 8.17 9.96
C GLN A 146 9.56 8.82 11.05
N ALA A 147 8.91 8.03 11.91
CA ALA A 147 7.98 8.51 12.95
C ALA A 147 6.89 9.47 12.41
N LEU A 148 6.48 9.31 11.15
CA LEU A 148 5.41 10.09 10.53
C LEU A 148 4.04 9.43 10.74
N SER A 149 3.02 10.25 10.95
CA SER A 149 1.64 9.79 11.11
C SER A 149 0.94 9.72 9.76
N VAL A 150 0.51 8.53 9.36
CA VAL A 150 -0.30 8.30 8.15
C VAL A 150 -1.64 9.03 8.23
N GLU A 151 -2.25 9.09 9.43
CA GLU A 151 -3.49 9.85 9.67
C GLU A 151 -3.31 11.34 9.34
N LYS A 152 -2.22 11.96 9.80
CA LYS A 152 -1.93 13.38 9.51
C LYS A 152 -1.67 13.62 8.03
N ILE A 153 -1.03 12.68 7.34
CA ILE A 153 -0.81 12.74 5.89
C ILE A 153 -2.16 12.63 5.15
N ALA A 154 -3.03 11.70 5.54
CA ALA A 154 -4.36 11.58 4.96
C ALA A 154 -5.17 12.88 5.16
N ALA A 155 -5.14 13.45 6.37
CA ALA A 155 -5.80 14.71 6.70
C ALA A 155 -5.26 15.89 5.86
N LEU A 156 -3.96 15.96 5.59
CA LEU A 156 -3.36 16.99 4.72
C LEU A 156 -3.99 17.01 3.32
N TYR A 157 -4.42 15.85 2.82
CA TYR A 157 -5.02 15.71 1.49
C TYR A 157 -6.56 15.55 1.52
N ASP A 158 -7.21 15.82 2.66
CA ASP A 158 -8.65 15.62 2.87
C ASP A 158 -9.13 14.18 2.62
N ALA A 159 -8.24 13.20 2.80
CA ALA A 159 -8.56 11.79 2.62
C ALA A 159 -9.13 11.19 3.92
N PRO A 160 -10.21 10.39 3.86
CA PRO A 160 -10.68 9.63 5.01
C PRO A 160 -9.63 8.59 5.43
N TYR A 161 -9.45 8.44 6.74
CA TYR A 161 -8.47 7.52 7.31
C TYR A 161 -9.16 6.51 8.23
N THR A 162 -8.72 5.26 8.12
CA THR A 162 -9.09 4.19 9.05
C THR A 162 -7.83 3.41 9.39
N GLN A 163 -7.62 3.17 10.69
CA GLN A 163 -6.57 2.29 11.19
C GLN A 163 -7.19 1.00 11.72
N SER A 164 -6.64 -0.16 11.35
CA SER A 164 -6.93 -1.40 12.06
C SER A 164 -5.91 -1.55 13.19
N LEU A 165 -6.39 -1.49 14.43
CA LEU A 165 -5.60 -1.76 15.62
C LEU A 165 -6.03 -3.13 16.15
N THR A 166 -5.24 -4.16 15.88
CA THR A 166 -5.36 -5.50 16.49
C THR A 166 -3.98 -6.09 16.63
#